data_AF-A0A2W5BT30-F1
#
_entry.id   AF-A0A2W5BT30-F1
#
_cell.length_a   1.000
_cell.length_b   1.000
_cell.length_c   1.000
_cell.angle_alpha   90.00
_cell.angle_beta   90.00
_cell.angle_gamma   90.00
#
_symmetry.space_group_name_H-M   'P 1'
#
loop_
_entity.id
_entity.type
_entity.pdbx_description
1 polymer ?
#
loop_
_entity_poly.entity_id
_entity_poly.type
_entity_poly.pdbx_seq_one_letter_code
_entity_poly.pdbx_strand_id
1 'polypeptide(L)'
;MKYRPEIDGLRALAISLVVLYHMSIPHIPGGFIGVDVFFVISGYLITSIICRDIAASDFSIAHFYERRIRRIIPVFLVVIIATTFMAWLLFLPPEFAMYGKSLAASSAFVSNIFFYREAGYFDPSATVKPLLHTWSLGVEEQFYIFFPIFALLSVRYFKRAFLPLLLTGAVFSFILCVVLLAVNK
;
A
#
# COMPACT_ATOMS: atom_id res chain seq x y z
N MET A 1 -22.03 6.57 -5.68
CA MET A 1 -21.67 5.40 -6.53
C MET A 1 -22.45 4.21 -5.99
N LYS A 2 -23.15 3.45 -6.84
CA LYS A 2 -23.79 2.20 -6.40
C LYS A 2 -22.67 1.23 -5.96
N TYR A 3 -22.85 0.57 -4.82
CA TYR A 3 -21.89 -0.42 -4.32
C TYR A 3 -21.61 -1.48 -5.40
N ARG A 4 -20.32 -1.78 -5.64
CA ARG A 4 -19.86 -2.71 -6.70
C ARG A 4 -19.24 -3.96 -6.06
N PRO A 5 -20.06 -4.95 -5.65
CA PRO A 5 -19.58 -6.14 -4.96
C PRO A 5 -18.56 -6.94 -5.78
N GLU A 6 -18.62 -6.88 -7.11
CA GLU A 6 -17.69 -7.55 -8.00
C GLU A 6 -16.25 -7.04 -7.86
N ILE A 7 -16.06 -5.75 -7.56
CA ILE A 7 -14.72 -5.18 -7.34
C ILE A 7 -14.15 -5.67 -6.00
N ASP A 8 -14.98 -5.72 -4.97
CA ASP A 8 -14.56 -6.22 -3.67
C ASP A 8 -14.24 -7.72 -3.73
N GLY A 9 -15.00 -8.50 -4.51
CA GLY A 9 -14.68 -9.91 -4.79
C GLY A 9 -13.31 -10.10 -5.45
N LEU A 10 -12.98 -9.26 -6.44
CA LEU A 10 -11.66 -9.30 -7.08
C LEU A 10 -10.53 -8.94 -6.11
N ARG A 11 -10.74 -7.96 -5.21
CA ARG A 11 -9.77 -7.63 -4.16
C ARG A 11 -9.58 -8.77 -3.17
N ALA A 12 -10.68 -9.42 -2.76
CA ALA A 12 -10.63 -10.57 -1.87
C ALA A 12 -9.86 -11.73 -2.51
N LEU A 13 -10.09 -11.99 -3.80
CA LEU A 13 -9.33 -13.00 -4.56
C LEU A 13 -7.84 -12.65 -4.61
N ALA A 14 -7.50 -11.39 -4.92
CA ALA A 14 -6.13 -10.92 -4.99
C ALA A 14 -5.38 -11.09 -3.66
N ILE A 15 -6.00 -10.70 -2.53
CA ILE A 15 -5.43 -10.90 -1.20
C ILE A 15 -5.31 -12.39 -0.86
N SER A 16 -6.31 -13.20 -1.22
CA SER A 16 -6.29 -14.64 -0.96
C SER A 16 -5.10 -15.31 -1.64
N LEU A 17 -4.80 -14.96 -2.89
CA LEU A 17 -3.62 -15.47 -3.59
C LEU A 17 -2.31 -15.13 -2.86
N VAL A 18 -2.19 -13.91 -2.31
CA VAL A 18 -1.01 -13.49 -1.54
C VAL A 18 -0.88 -14.32 -0.26
N VAL A 19 -1.99 -14.52 0.47
CA VAL A 19 -2.00 -15.31 1.71
C VAL A 19 -1.62 -16.77 1.43
N LEU A 20 -2.27 -17.40 0.44
CA LEU A 20 -2.02 -18.80 0.09
C LEU A 20 -0.57 -19.03 -0.37
N TYR A 21 0.02 -18.04 -1.07
CA TYR A 21 1.43 -18.06 -1.44
C TYR A 21 2.36 -18.05 -0.22
N HIS A 22 2.09 -17.21 0.79
CA HIS A 22 2.88 -17.20 2.02
C HIS A 22 2.67 -18.44 2.88
N MET A 23 1.53 -19.13 2.75
CA MET A 23 1.27 -20.43 3.39
C MET A 23 2.01 -21.60 2.74
N SER A 24 2.79 -21.37 1.67
CA SER A 24 3.53 -22.41 0.94
C SER A 24 2.63 -23.54 0.41
N ILE A 25 1.39 -23.22 0.03
CA ILE A 25 0.45 -24.21 -0.52
C ILE A 25 0.97 -24.66 -1.90
N PRO A 26 1.08 -25.99 -2.15
CA PRO A 26 1.53 -26.51 -3.43
C PRO A 26 0.68 -25.98 -4.59
N HIS A 27 1.32 -25.75 -5.75
CA HIS A 27 0.66 -25.36 -7.01
C HIS A 27 0.08 -23.93 -7.07
N ILE A 28 0.53 -23.01 -6.21
CA ILE A 28 0.24 -21.56 -6.37
C ILE A 28 1.54 -20.79 -6.68
N PRO A 29 2.20 -21.06 -7.83
CA PRO A 29 3.32 -20.24 -8.26
C PRO A 29 2.79 -18.84 -8.63
N GLY A 30 3.43 -17.78 -8.13
CA GLY A 30 3.12 -16.42 -8.55
C GLY A 30 2.04 -15.67 -7.74
N GLY A 31 1.69 -16.12 -6.52
CA GLY A 31 0.70 -15.40 -5.71
C GLY A 31 1.09 -13.96 -5.32
N PHE A 32 2.36 -13.55 -5.53
CA PHE A 32 2.79 -12.16 -5.45
C PHE A 32 2.08 -11.24 -6.45
N ILE A 33 1.60 -11.76 -7.59
CA ILE A 33 0.79 -11.02 -8.58
C ILE A 33 -0.49 -10.45 -7.93
N GLY A 34 -0.99 -11.10 -6.88
CA GLY A 34 -2.13 -10.60 -6.12
C GLY A 34 -1.91 -9.20 -5.54
N VAL A 35 -0.67 -8.83 -5.19
CA VAL A 35 -0.35 -7.48 -4.71
C VAL A 35 -0.54 -6.45 -5.84
N ASP A 36 -0.02 -6.74 -7.03
CA ASP A 36 -0.12 -5.85 -8.19
C ASP A 36 -1.58 -5.62 -8.59
N VAL A 37 -2.36 -6.71 -8.66
CA VAL A 37 -3.80 -6.65 -8.96
C VAL A 37 -4.55 -5.84 -7.90
N PHE A 38 -4.24 -6.04 -6.62
CA PHE A 38 -4.86 -5.27 -5.54
C PHE A 38 -4.57 -3.77 -5.67
N PHE A 39 -3.33 -3.38 -5.97
CA PHE A 39 -2.97 -1.98 -6.16
C PHE A 39 -3.64 -1.35 -7.39
N VAL A 40 -3.71 -2.06 -8.51
CA VAL A 40 -4.41 -1.57 -9.71
C VAL A 40 -5.88 -1.32 -9.41
N ILE A 41 -6.56 -2.26 -8.74
CA ILE A 41 -7.97 -2.12 -8.40
C ILE A 41 -8.19 -0.97 -7.41
N SER A 42 -7.35 -0.86 -6.37
CA SER A 42 -7.42 0.23 -5.39
C SER A 42 -7.21 1.59 -6.06
N GLY A 43 -6.20 1.72 -6.92
CA GLY A 43 -5.93 2.92 -7.71
C GLY A 43 -7.11 3.32 -8.60
N TYR A 44 -7.67 2.38 -9.35
CA TYR A 44 -8.86 2.60 -10.17
C TYR A 44 -10.06 3.10 -9.35
N LEU A 45 -10.36 2.43 -8.23
CA LEU A 45 -11.52 2.76 -7.39
C LEU A 45 -11.39 4.16 -6.79
N ILE A 46 -10.21 4.47 -6.24
CA ILE A 46 -9.94 5.73 -5.57
C ILE A 46 -9.98 6.89 -6.57
N THR A 47 -9.32 6.71 -7.72
CA THR A 47 -9.34 7.68 -8.82
C THR A 47 -10.76 7.92 -9.30
N SER A 48 -11.54 6.85 -9.54
CA SER A 48 -12.93 6.95 -9.98
C SER A 48 -13.82 7.66 -8.97
N ILE A 49 -13.57 7.47 -7.67
CA ILE A 49 -14.29 8.18 -6.60
C ILE A 49 -13.95 9.66 -6.63
N ILE A 50 -12.67 10.00 -6.62
CA ILE A 50 -12.20 11.38 -6.58
C ILE A 50 -12.67 12.14 -7.83
N CYS A 51 -12.43 11.61 -9.03
CA CYS A 51 -12.82 12.28 -10.28
C CYS A 51 -14.34 12.52 -10.37
N ARG A 52 -15.15 11.55 -9.94
CA ARG A 52 -16.61 11.70 -9.92
C ARG A 52 -17.06 12.76 -8.91
N ASP A 53 -16.56 12.68 -7.68
CA ASP A 53 -16.95 13.61 -6.61
C ASP A 53 -16.48 15.05 -6.98
N ILE A 54 -15.33 15.21 -7.66
CA ILE A 54 -14.88 16.50 -8.22
C ILE A 54 -15.81 16.97 -9.34
N ALA A 55 -16.19 16.09 -10.27
CA ALA A 55 -17.10 16.46 -11.37
C ALA A 55 -18.49 16.88 -10.85
N ALA A 56 -18.93 16.27 -9.75
CA ALA A 56 -20.15 16.64 -9.02
C ALA A 56 -20.00 17.89 -8.13
N SER A 57 -18.80 18.49 -8.05
CA SER A 57 -18.47 19.61 -7.15
C SER A 57 -18.74 19.32 -5.65
N ASP A 58 -18.66 18.05 -5.26
CA ASP A 58 -18.94 17.54 -3.90
C ASP A 58 -17.68 16.96 -3.23
N PHE A 59 -16.52 17.15 -3.86
CA PHE A 59 -15.28 16.59 -3.34
C PHE A 59 -14.76 17.40 -2.13
N SER A 60 -14.73 16.74 -0.97
CA SER A 60 -14.06 17.24 0.24
C SER A 60 -12.88 16.35 0.60
N ILE A 61 -11.69 16.95 0.67
CA ILE A 61 -10.46 16.24 1.03
C ILE A 61 -10.51 15.74 2.49
N ALA A 62 -11.12 16.53 3.39
CA ALA A 62 -11.30 16.16 4.78
C ALA A 62 -12.20 14.92 4.91
N HIS A 63 -13.34 14.91 4.21
CA HIS A 63 -14.26 13.77 4.20
C HIS A 63 -13.66 12.54 3.48
N PHE A 64 -12.78 12.75 2.50
CA PHE A 64 -12.00 11.65 1.91
C PHE A 64 -11.10 10.99 2.95
N TYR A 65 -10.27 11.77 3.66
CA TYR A 65 -9.36 11.24 4.68
C TYR A 65 -10.10 10.63 5.87
N GLU A 66 -11.18 11.25 6.34
CA GLU A 66 -11.99 10.71 7.44
C GLU A 66 -12.47 9.29 7.14
N ARG A 67 -13.04 9.07 5.95
CA ARG A 67 -13.53 7.73 5.53
C ARG A 67 -12.41 6.70 5.46
N ARG A 68 -11.18 7.09 5.12
CA ARG A 68 -10.02 6.20 5.05
C ARG A 68 -9.51 5.88 6.44
N ILE A 69 -9.36 6.89 7.29
CA ILE A 69 -8.94 6.75 8.69
C ILE A 69 -9.89 5.81 9.45
N ARG A 70 -11.22 6.03 9.35
CA ARG A 70 -12.23 5.17 10.02
C ARG A 70 -12.23 3.73 9.52
N ARG A 71 -11.72 3.47 8.32
CA ARG A 71 -11.62 2.13 7.74
C ARG A 71 -10.30 1.43 8.10
N ILE A 72 -9.19 2.16 8.08
CA ILE A 72 -7.84 1.58 8.09
C ILE A 72 -7.27 1.54 9.49
N ILE A 73 -7.36 2.65 10.24
CA ILE A 73 -6.74 2.77 11.56
C ILE A 73 -7.26 1.73 12.56
N PRO A 74 -8.57 1.41 12.65
CA PRO A 74 -9.03 0.39 13.60
C PRO A 74 -8.40 -0.98 13.37
N VAL A 75 -8.35 -1.43 12.12
CA VAL A 75 -7.77 -2.73 11.76
C VAL A 75 -6.26 -2.71 11.96
N PHE A 76 -5.60 -1.62 11.57
CA PHE A 76 -4.16 -1.45 11.76
C PHE A 76 -3.78 -1.49 13.24
N LEU A 77 -4.52 -0.80 14.11
CA LEU A 77 -4.28 -0.81 15.56
C LEU A 77 -4.44 -2.22 16.14
N VAL A 78 -5.45 -2.97 15.73
CA VAL A 78 -5.63 -4.37 16.18
C VAL A 78 -4.41 -5.20 15.80
N VAL A 79 -3.94 -5.11 14.56
CA VAL A 79 -2.75 -5.83 14.10
C VAL A 79 -1.52 -5.42 14.91
N ILE A 80 -1.24 -4.11 15.02
CA ILE A 80 -0.07 -3.60 15.73
C ILE A 80 -0.07 -3.97 17.21
N ILE A 81 -1.21 -3.88 17.89
CA ILE A 81 -1.32 -4.25 19.30
C ILE A 81 -1.09 -5.76 19.46
N ALA A 82 -1.74 -6.58 18.65
CA ALA A 82 -1.60 -8.03 18.70
C ALA A 82 -0.15 -8.48 18.41
N THR A 83 0.47 -7.93 17.36
CA THR A 83 1.86 -8.28 17.02
C THR A 83 2.84 -7.77 18.07
N THR A 84 2.59 -6.61 18.67
CA THR A 84 3.46 -6.05 19.73
C THR A 84 3.37 -6.91 20.98
N PHE A 85 2.15 -7.34 21.35
CA PHE A 85 1.95 -8.24 22.47
C PHE A 85 2.64 -9.60 22.23
N MET A 86 2.52 -10.18 21.04
CA MET A 86 3.23 -11.42 20.69
C MET A 86 4.75 -11.24 20.68
N ALA A 87 5.25 -10.14 20.10
CA ALA A 87 6.69 -9.85 20.08
C ALA A 87 7.24 -9.70 21.51
N TRP A 88 6.49 -9.06 22.41
CA TRP A 88 6.89 -8.92 23.81
C TRP A 88 7.00 -10.26 24.55
N LEU A 89 6.16 -11.25 24.21
CA LEU A 89 6.20 -12.58 24.80
C LEU A 89 7.28 -13.49 24.20
N LEU A 90 7.54 -13.37 22.90
CA LEU A 90 8.30 -14.36 22.13
C LEU A 90 9.72 -13.92 21.78
N PHE A 91 10.00 -12.62 21.65
CA PHE A 91 11.28 -12.14 21.14
C PHE A 91 12.32 -11.94 22.23
N LEU A 92 13.58 -12.25 21.90
CA LEU A 92 14.72 -11.87 22.73
C LEU A 92 14.96 -10.35 22.67
N PRO A 93 15.68 -9.76 23.65
CA PRO A 93 15.96 -8.32 23.66
C PRO A 93 16.48 -7.71 22.35
N PRO A 94 17.45 -8.31 21.62
CA PRO A 94 17.90 -7.76 20.34
C PRO A 94 16.80 -7.82 19.26
N GLU A 95 16.02 -8.90 19.20
CA GLU A 95 14.93 -9.06 18.24
C GLU A 95 13.79 -8.07 18.52
N PHE A 96 13.47 -7.86 19.81
CA PHE A 96 12.47 -6.88 20.22
C PHE A 96 12.89 -5.45 19.89
N ALA A 97 14.18 -5.11 20.03
CA ALA A 97 14.72 -3.83 19.61
C ALA A 97 14.59 -3.60 18.08
N MET A 98 14.80 -4.65 17.30
CA MET A 98 14.60 -4.61 15.84
C MET A 98 13.13 -4.53 15.44
N TYR A 99 12.26 -5.27 16.14
CA TYR A 99 10.82 -5.14 16.02
C TYR A 99 10.37 -3.70 16.28
N GLY A 100 10.92 -3.03 17.30
CA GLY A 100 10.63 -1.64 17.61
C GLY A 100 10.89 -0.68 16.43
N LYS A 101 11.95 -0.92 15.64
CA LYS A 101 12.22 -0.14 14.41
C LYS A 101 11.16 -0.41 13.34
N SER A 102 10.79 -1.68 13.14
CA SER A 102 9.72 -2.07 12.20
C SER A 102 8.37 -1.49 12.61
N LEU A 103 8.07 -1.45 13.91
CA LEU A 103 6.88 -0.85 14.49
C LEU A 103 6.83 0.65 14.26
N ALA A 104 7.94 1.36 14.51
CA ALA A 104 8.04 2.79 14.28
C ALA A 104 7.83 3.13 12.79
N ALA A 105 8.49 2.40 11.89
CA ALA A 105 8.36 2.59 10.45
C ALA A 105 6.93 2.28 9.96
N SER A 106 6.31 1.21 10.47
CA SER A 106 4.91 0.85 10.15
C SER A 106 3.93 1.90 10.64
N SER A 107 4.11 2.41 11.87
CA SER A 107 3.24 3.45 12.46
C SER A 107 3.30 4.77 11.71
N ALA A 108 4.46 5.08 11.12
CA ALA A 108 4.65 6.25 10.26
C ALA A 108 4.28 5.98 8.79
N PHE A 109 3.75 4.79 8.45
CA PHE A 109 3.43 4.38 7.07
C PHE A 109 4.60 4.54 6.07
N VAL A 110 5.83 4.28 6.55
CA VAL A 110 7.07 4.31 5.75
C VAL A 110 7.82 2.98 5.79
N SER A 111 7.15 1.90 6.19
CA SER A 111 7.74 0.56 6.28
C SER A 111 8.26 0.04 4.94
N ASN A 112 7.66 0.46 3.81
CA ASN A 112 8.18 0.15 2.47
C ASN A 112 9.61 0.65 2.27
N ILE A 113 9.92 1.88 2.70
CA ILE A 113 11.26 2.46 2.57
C ILE A 113 12.21 1.80 3.57
N PHE A 114 11.73 1.53 4.78
CA PHE A 114 12.51 0.88 5.82
C PHE A 114 12.97 -0.52 5.40
N PHE A 115 12.05 -1.38 4.98
CA PHE A 115 12.37 -2.75 4.58
C PHE A 115 13.17 -2.82 3.27
N TYR A 116 12.99 -1.86 2.36
CA TYR A 116 13.84 -1.76 1.17
C TYR A 116 15.32 -1.49 1.52
N ARG A 117 15.59 -0.78 2.62
CA ARG A 117 16.96 -0.44 3.07
C ARG A 117 17.61 -1.51 3.95
N GLU A 118 16.84 -2.40 4.56
CA GLU A 118 17.28 -3.53 5.38
C GLU A 118 17.57 -4.80 4.55
N ALA A 119 18.32 -4.69 3.44
CA ALA A 119 18.64 -5.82 2.55
C ALA A 119 20.11 -6.28 2.64
N GLY A 120 20.74 -6.19 3.81
CA GLY A 120 22.13 -6.55 4.08
C GLY A 120 22.35 -7.99 4.59
N TYR A 121 23.62 -8.40 4.67
CA TYR A 121 24.06 -9.76 5.03
C TYR A 121 23.62 -10.22 6.44
N PHE A 122 23.43 -9.28 7.37
CA PHE A 122 22.99 -9.57 8.75
C PHE A 122 21.49 -9.32 8.97
N ASP A 123 20.72 -9.11 7.90
CA ASP A 123 19.30 -8.84 8.05
C ASP A 123 18.52 -10.12 8.41
N PRO A 124 17.54 -10.03 9.33
CA PRO A 124 16.67 -11.14 9.63
C PRO A 124 15.93 -11.57 8.37
N SER A 125 15.76 -12.88 8.21
CA SER A 125 14.95 -13.41 7.12
C SER A 125 13.56 -12.77 7.10
N ALA A 126 13.00 -12.58 5.90
CA ALA A 126 11.66 -12.01 5.73
C ALA A 126 10.59 -12.77 6.54
N THR A 127 10.79 -14.06 6.80
CA THR A 127 9.91 -14.92 7.59
C THR A 127 9.85 -14.59 9.08
N VAL A 128 10.85 -13.88 9.63
CA VAL A 128 10.89 -13.51 11.06
C VAL A 128 10.53 -12.06 11.34
N LYS A 129 10.12 -11.28 10.31
CA LYS A 129 9.70 -9.88 10.45
C LYS A 129 8.16 -9.80 10.47
N PRO A 130 7.48 -9.75 11.65
CA PRO A 130 6.02 -9.88 11.73
C PRO A 130 5.25 -8.73 11.07
N LEU A 131 5.90 -7.56 10.97
CA LEU A 131 5.33 -6.37 10.36
C LEU A 131 5.78 -6.16 8.91
N LEU A 132 6.45 -7.14 8.29
CA LEU A 132 6.95 -6.99 6.92
C LEU A 132 5.81 -6.60 5.97
N HIS A 133 4.66 -7.26 6.09
CA HIS A 133 3.48 -7.07 5.25
C HIS A 133 2.93 -5.63 5.24
N THR A 134 3.28 -4.80 6.23
CA THR A 134 2.80 -3.40 6.28
C THR A 134 3.42 -2.55 5.19
N TRP A 135 4.46 -3.02 4.49
CA TRP A 135 5.07 -2.30 3.37
C TRP A 135 4.03 -1.90 2.31
N SER A 136 3.09 -2.79 1.98
CA SER A 136 2.09 -2.51 0.96
C SER A 136 1.08 -1.47 1.44
N LEU A 137 0.74 -1.49 2.74
CA LEU A 137 -0.10 -0.48 3.36
C LEU A 137 0.59 0.89 3.39
N GLY A 138 1.90 0.94 3.64
CA GLY A 138 2.68 2.18 3.56
C GLY A 138 2.61 2.82 2.17
N VAL A 139 2.75 2.03 1.10
CA VAL A 139 2.58 2.49 -0.27
C VAL A 139 1.15 2.98 -0.53
N GLU A 140 0.15 2.26 -0.04
CA GLU A 140 -1.27 2.61 -0.19
C GLU A 140 -1.61 3.94 0.52
N GLU A 141 -1.13 4.16 1.75
CA GLU A 141 -1.33 5.41 2.49
C GLU A 141 -0.60 6.60 1.84
N GLN A 142 0.63 6.39 1.35
CA GLN A 142 1.35 7.41 0.57
C GLN A 142 0.53 7.81 -0.66
N PHE A 143 -0.03 6.84 -1.38
CA PHE A 143 -0.94 7.11 -2.50
C PHE A 143 -2.19 7.88 -2.05
N TYR A 144 -2.79 7.53 -0.91
CA TYR A 144 -3.95 8.26 -0.36
C TYR A 144 -3.64 9.69 0.01
N ILE A 145 -2.43 10.01 0.47
CA ILE A 145 -2.05 11.39 0.80
C ILE A 145 -1.80 12.21 -0.46
N PHE A 146 -1.02 11.69 -1.41
CA PHE A 146 -0.56 12.50 -2.54
C PHE A 146 -1.56 12.55 -3.69
N PHE A 147 -2.23 11.45 -4.00
CA PHE A 147 -3.04 11.34 -5.21
C PHE A 147 -4.30 12.24 -5.21
N PRO A 148 -5.08 12.37 -4.12
CA PRO A 148 -6.24 13.26 -4.12
C PRO A 148 -5.86 14.73 -4.28
N ILE A 149 -4.74 15.15 -3.70
CA ILE A 149 -4.19 16.50 -3.86
C ILE A 149 -3.80 16.71 -5.32
N PHE A 150 -3.04 15.77 -5.90
CA PHE A 150 -2.68 15.79 -7.31
C PHE A 150 -3.91 15.89 -8.22
N ALA A 151 -4.88 14.99 -8.06
CA ALA A 151 -6.09 14.97 -8.87
C ALA A 151 -6.89 16.27 -8.74
N LEU A 152 -7.04 16.82 -7.53
CA LEU A 152 -7.74 18.08 -7.30
C LEU A 152 -7.03 19.26 -8.00
N LEU A 153 -5.71 19.37 -7.86
CA LEU A 153 -4.93 20.44 -8.49
C LEU A 153 -4.94 20.31 -10.01
N SER A 154 -4.79 19.10 -10.55
CA SER A 154 -4.82 18.87 -11.99
C SER A 154 -6.19 19.18 -12.59
N VAL A 155 -7.29 18.82 -11.93
CA VAL A 155 -8.63 19.18 -12.42
C VAL A 155 -8.93 20.67 -12.20
N ARG A 156 -8.34 21.35 -11.21
CA ARG A 156 -8.56 22.79 -10.99
C ARG A 156 -7.81 23.65 -12.00
N TYR A 157 -6.54 23.34 -12.27
CA TYR A 157 -5.64 24.20 -13.04
C TYR A 157 -5.34 23.66 -14.45
N PHE A 158 -5.49 22.36 -14.68
CA PHE A 158 -5.00 21.67 -15.87
C PHE A 158 -6.05 20.71 -16.45
N LYS A 159 -7.34 21.11 -16.48
CA LYS A 159 -8.48 20.25 -16.89
C LYS A 159 -8.23 19.43 -18.16
N ARG A 160 -7.69 20.07 -19.20
CA ARG A 160 -7.39 19.42 -20.50
C ARG A 160 -6.11 18.58 -20.48
N ALA A 161 -5.24 18.80 -19.50
CA ALA A 161 -3.95 18.14 -19.37
C ALA A 161 -3.92 17.06 -18.27
N PHE A 162 -5.05 16.75 -17.60
CA PHE A 162 -5.09 15.68 -16.59
C PHE A 162 -4.65 14.32 -17.14
N LEU A 163 -5.27 13.89 -18.25
CA LEU A 163 -4.95 12.61 -18.88
C LEU A 163 -3.49 12.55 -19.40
N PRO A 164 -2.99 13.54 -20.17
CA PRO A 164 -1.59 13.50 -20.58
C PRO A 164 -0.65 13.57 -19.38
N LEU A 165 -0.90 14.38 -18.35
CA LEU A 165 -0.04 14.44 -17.15
C LEU A 165 0.04 13.08 -16.44
N LEU A 166 -1.08 12.38 -16.32
CA LEU A 166 -1.14 11.04 -15.74
C LEU A 166 -0.38 10.01 -16.60
N LEU A 167 -0.54 10.07 -17.92
CA LEU A 167 0.20 9.20 -18.86
C LEU A 167 1.69 9.48 -18.84
N THR A 168 2.11 10.75 -18.86
CA THR A 168 3.54 11.12 -18.77
C THR A 168 4.13 10.68 -17.45
N GLY A 169 3.39 10.84 -16.34
CA GLY A 169 3.78 10.33 -15.03
C GLY A 169 3.93 8.81 -14.99
N ALA A 170 3.00 8.08 -15.61
CA ALA A 170 3.07 6.62 -15.70
C ALA A 170 4.25 6.14 -16.54
N VAL A 171 4.48 6.75 -17.71
CA VAL A 171 5.63 6.44 -18.58
C VAL A 171 6.94 6.77 -17.87
N PHE A 172 7.03 7.94 -17.24
CA PHE A 172 8.21 8.34 -16.47
C PHE A 172 8.49 7.37 -15.32
N SER A 173 7.45 6.99 -14.56
CA SER A 173 7.56 6.01 -13.47
C SER A 173 8.02 4.64 -13.97
N PHE A 174 7.49 4.18 -15.11
CA PHE A 174 7.90 2.92 -15.73
C PHE A 174 9.37 2.95 -16.18
N ILE A 175 9.79 4.02 -16.88
CA ILE A 175 11.19 4.20 -17.29
C ILE A 175 12.11 4.22 -16.08
N LEU A 176 11.76 4.99 -15.04
CA LEU A 176 12.54 5.07 -13.81
C LEU A 176 12.66 3.70 -13.13
N CYS A 177 11.57 2.92 -13.08
CA CYS A 177 11.57 1.56 -12.54
C CYS A 177 12.56 0.66 -13.31
N VAL A 178 12.51 0.69 -14.65
CA VAL A 178 13.42 -0.09 -15.51
C VAL A 178 14.88 0.33 -15.29
N VAL A 179 15.16 1.62 -15.21
CA VAL A 179 16.52 2.14 -14.98
C VAL A 179 17.03 1.71 -13.60
N LEU A 180 16.24 1.87 -12.54
CA LEU A 180 16.63 1.48 -11.19
C LEU A 180 16.87 -0.03 -11.07
N LEU A 181 16.06 -0.85 -11.75
CA LEU A 181 16.27 -2.30 -11.80
C LEU A 181 17.53 -2.69 -12.58
N ALA A 182 17.88 -1.95 -13.63
CA ALA A 182 19.10 -2.20 -14.39
C ALA A 182 20.37 -1.83 -13.60
N VAL A 183 20.28 -0.83 -12.71
CA VAL A 183 21.40 -0.37 -11.87
C VAL A 183 21.60 -1.25 -10.62
N ASN A 184 20.54 -1.91 -10.12
CA ASN A 184 20.57 -2.76 -8.93
C ASN A 184 20.80 -4.27 -9.23
N LYS A 185 21.16 -4.63 -10.47
CA LYS A 185 21.67 -5.97 -10.80
C LYS A 185 23.19 -5.97 -10.75
#